data_AF-X1QFP2-F1
#
_entry.id   AF-X1QFP2-F1
#
_cell.length_a   1.000
_cell.length_b   1.000
_cell.length_c   1.000
_cell.angle_alpha   90.00
_cell.angle_beta   90.00
_cell.angle_gamma   90.00
#
_symmetry.space_group_name_H-M   'P 1'
#
loop_
_entity.id
_entity.type
_entity.pdbx_description
1 polymer ?
#
loop_
_entity_poly.entity_id
_entity_poly.type
_entity_poly.pdbx_seq_one_letter_code
_entity_poly.pdbx_strand_id
1 'polypeptide(L)'
;PKAIAKTDSEDNRFPPLVSSIVKDAHSNKALAELSYPIERKPIEQPHIDPDSNLVLIYDGELYNAQEIASKLAQRHSLVSQVSAESLVYLMGELPGNLEEKVRGALEVVDGDYALAVSSADQMVVARDALGTKPLYFSEANELLAFASNKKALWQLGMDNVMPIRAGTLAIFNGEGVQLKEALPIRRGKVKIKDMSEAVDCYQEAICSAVKKRLSNVDKVAVLLSRGVDSCLIAKILHDLAPGAGIEV
;
A
#
# COMPACT_ATOMS: atom_id res chain seq x y z
N PRO A 1 -24.17 -16.58 -1.80
CA PRO A 1 -23.47 -17.45 -0.81
C PRO A 1 -23.01 -16.62 0.39
N LYS A 2 -23.57 -16.85 1.59
CA LYS A 2 -23.11 -16.20 2.82
C LYS A 2 -21.76 -16.83 3.22
N ALA A 3 -20.72 -16.01 3.31
CA ALA A 3 -19.44 -16.43 3.85
C ALA A 3 -19.57 -16.67 5.36
N ILE A 4 -19.20 -17.85 5.82
CA ILE A 4 -19.07 -18.19 7.24
C ILE A 4 -17.58 -18.23 7.52
N ALA A 5 -17.07 -17.31 8.34
CA ALA A 5 -15.73 -17.39 8.88
C ALA A 5 -15.74 -18.45 9.99
N LYS A 6 -14.95 -19.51 9.83
CA LYS A 6 -14.53 -20.37 10.95
C LYS A 6 -13.15 -19.91 11.41
N THR A 7 -13.06 -19.45 12.65
CA THR A 7 -11.80 -19.11 13.32
C THR A 7 -11.55 -20.13 14.42
N ASP A 8 -10.68 -21.11 14.15
CA ASP A 8 -10.13 -22.00 15.17
C ASP A 8 -8.83 -21.38 15.72
N SER A 9 -8.96 -20.55 16.77
CA SER A 9 -7.86 -20.26 17.71
C SER A 9 -8.43 -19.63 18.99
N GLU A 10 -8.34 -20.36 20.11
CA GLU A 10 -8.93 -19.99 21.41
C GLU A 10 -8.23 -18.83 22.16
N ASP A 11 -7.29 -18.10 21.56
CA ASP A 11 -6.61 -16.98 22.24
C ASP A 11 -6.31 -15.81 21.28
N ASN A 12 -7.34 -15.25 20.65
CA ASN A 12 -7.20 -13.99 19.94
C ASN A 12 -8.36 -13.06 20.31
N ARG A 13 -8.10 -12.10 21.21
CA ARG A 13 -9.13 -11.14 21.68
C ARG A 13 -9.72 -10.29 20.55
N PHE A 14 -9.08 -10.26 19.38
CA PHE A 14 -9.57 -9.66 18.13
C PHE A 14 -9.13 -10.50 16.92
N PRO A 15 -9.88 -11.55 16.52
CA PRO A 15 -9.51 -12.33 15.36
C PRO A 15 -9.59 -11.47 14.08
N PRO A 16 -8.63 -11.59 13.13
CA PRO A 16 -8.75 -10.93 11.83
C PRO A 16 -10.00 -11.48 11.12
N LEU A 17 -10.79 -10.58 10.53
CA LEU A 17 -11.95 -10.93 9.74
C LEU A 17 -11.58 -10.79 8.26
N VAL A 18 -12.06 -11.72 7.43
CA VAL A 18 -12.06 -11.49 5.98
C VAL A 18 -13.01 -10.34 5.72
N SER A 19 -12.44 -9.18 5.43
CA SER A 19 -13.18 -7.92 5.24
C SER A 19 -13.91 -7.92 3.91
N SER A 20 -13.27 -8.49 2.89
CA SER A 20 -13.82 -8.52 1.53
C SER A 20 -13.16 -9.62 0.68
N ILE A 21 -13.92 -10.12 -0.31
CA ILE A 21 -13.40 -10.98 -1.37
C ILE A 21 -14.05 -10.54 -2.69
N VAL A 22 -13.23 -10.23 -3.69
CA VAL A 22 -13.67 -10.08 -5.07
C VAL A 22 -13.20 -11.30 -5.86
N LYS A 23 -14.16 -11.98 -6.49
CA LYS A 23 -13.91 -13.14 -7.36
C LYS A 23 -14.29 -12.75 -8.77
N ASP A 24 -13.36 -12.91 -9.70
CA ASP A 24 -13.67 -12.91 -11.12
C ASP A 24 -13.79 -14.37 -11.59
N ALA A 25 -15.04 -14.81 -11.74
CA ALA A 25 -15.37 -16.17 -12.16
C ALA A 25 -15.01 -16.45 -13.63
N HIS A 26 -14.83 -15.42 -14.46
CA HIS A 26 -14.47 -15.58 -15.86
C HIS A 26 -12.97 -15.77 -16.06
N SER A 27 -12.16 -15.22 -15.14
CA SER A 27 -10.70 -15.26 -15.22
C SER A 27 -10.03 -16.10 -14.12
N ASN A 28 -10.81 -16.86 -13.34
CA ASN A 28 -10.35 -17.71 -12.23
C ASN A 28 -9.44 -16.97 -11.22
N LYS A 29 -9.65 -15.66 -11.04
CA LYS A 29 -8.90 -14.83 -10.10
C LYS A 29 -9.74 -14.50 -8.88
N ALA A 30 -9.08 -14.40 -7.73
CA ALA A 30 -9.67 -13.90 -6.52
C ALA A 30 -8.69 -12.97 -5.80
N LEU A 31 -9.21 -11.84 -5.33
CA LEU A 31 -8.52 -10.93 -4.42
C LEU A 31 -9.29 -10.93 -3.10
N ALA A 32 -8.58 -11.04 -2.00
CA ALA A 32 -9.15 -11.04 -0.66
C ALA A 32 -8.38 -10.09 0.23
N GLU A 33 -9.11 -9.34 1.03
CA GLU A 33 -8.56 -8.42 2.01
C GLU A 33 -8.90 -8.89 3.42
N LEU A 34 -7.98 -8.66 4.35
CA LEU A 34 -8.14 -8.98 5.76
C LEU A 34 -7.99 -7.67 6.53
N SER A 35 -9.02 -7.31 7.29
CA SER A 35 -8.98 -6.10 8.12
C SER A 35 -9.33 -6.45 9.56
N TYR A 36 -8.73 -5.72 10.49
CA TYR A 36 -9.17 -5.75 11.88
C TYR A 36 -10.36 -4.81 12.05
N PRO A 37 -11.44 -5.24 12.71
CA PRO A 37 -12.51 -4.33 13.06
C PRO A 37 -12.00 -3.33 14.09
N ILE A 38 -11.71 -2.10 13.65
CA ILE A 38 -11.37 -0.98 14.53
C ILE A 38 -12.62 -0.12 14.66
N GLU A 39 -12.96 0.23 15.90
CA GLU A 39 -14.10 1.10 16.20
C GLU A 39 -13.94 2.42 15.43
N ARG A 40 -14.94 2.79 14.61
CA ARG A 40 -14.97 3.97 13.73
C ARG A 40 -14.15 3.92 12.44
N LYS A 41 -13.45 2.82 12.11
CA LYS A 41 -12.89 2.64 10.76
C LYS A 41 -13.82 1.73 9.93
N PRO A 42 -14.34 2.18 8.78
CA PRO A 42 -15.10 1.31 7.89
C PRO A 42 -14.22 0.14 7.42
N ILE A 43 -14.86 -1.01 7.19
CA ILE A 43 -14.19 -2.18 6.65
C ILE A 43 -13.73 -1.85 5.22
N GLU A 44 -12.43 -2.00 4.96
CA GLU A 44 -11.86 -1.79 3.62
C GLU A 44 -12.47 -2.79 2.63
N GLN A 45 -12.78 -2.28 1.43
CA GLN A 45 -13.35 -3.04 0.32
C GLN A 45 -12.47 -2.81 -0.91
N PRO A 46 -12.43 -3.76 -1.86
CA PRO A 46 -11.62 -3.60 -3.04
C PRO A 46 -12.17 -2.46 -3.88
N HIS A 47 -11.27 -1.66 -4.42
CA HIS A 47 -11.60 -0.48 -5.21
C HIS A 47 -11.75 -0.90 -6.67
N ILE A 48 -12.91 -0.60 -7.26
CA ILE A 48 -13.26 -1.03 -8.61
C ILE A 48 -13.43 0.20 -9.50
N ASP A 49 -12.72 0.23 -10.62
CA ASP A 49 -13.03 1.13 -11.71
C ASP A 49 -13.80 0.35 -12.80
N PRO A 50 -15.12 0.57 -12.93
CA PRO A 50 -15.94 -0.19 -13.87
C PRO A 50 -15.63 0.14 -15.33
N ASP A 51 -15.12 1.34 -15.64
CA ASP A 51 -14.86 1.77 -17.02
C ASP A 51 -13.60 1.09 -17.57
N SER A 52 -12.58 0.96 -16.72
CA SER A 52 -11.32 0.28 -17.08
C SER A 52 -11.30 -1.20 -16.68
N ASN A 53 -12.35 -1.70 -16.02
CA ASN A 53 -12.46 -3.06 -15.48
C ASN A 53 -11.25 -3.45 -14.62
N LEU A 54 -10.83 -2.52 -13.75
CA LEU A 54 -9.73 -2.71 -12.81
C LEU A 54 -10.25 -2.94 -11.41
N VAL A 55 -9.62 -3.88 -10.70
CA VAL A 55 -9.86 -4.13 -9.28
C VAL A 55 -8.55 -3.95 -8.52
N LEU A 56 -8.55 -3.10 -7.50
CA LEU A 56 -7.40 -2.80 -6.67
C LEU A 56 -7.67 -3.22 -5.21
N ILE A 57 -6.71 -3.92 -4.61
CA ILE A 57 -6.57 -4.05 -3.15
C ILE A 57 -5.26 -3.42 -2.70
N TYR A 58 -5.24 -2.90 -1.47
CA TYR A 58 -4.20 -2.00 -1.00
C TYR A 58 -4.00 -2.10 0.51
N ASP A 59 -2.75 -2.19 0.95
CA ASP A 59 -2.34 -2.04 2.35
C ASP A 59 -1.23 -0.98 2.43
N GLY A 60 -1.48 0.14 3.09
CA GLY A 60 -0.52 1.23 3.17
C GLY A 60 -1.10 2.57 3.60
N GLU A 61 -0.27 3.61 3.49
CA GLU A 61 -0.70 5.01 3.54
C GLU A 61 -0.16 5.79 2.32
N LEU A 62 -1.00 6.65 1.72
CA LEU A 62 -0.61 7.53 0.62
C LEU A 62 -0.55 8.97 1.11
N TYR A 63 0.66 9.50 1.26
CA TYR A 63 0.90 10.83 1.81
C TYR A 63 0.40 11.95 0.89
N ASN A 64 0.29 11.70 -0.42
CA ASN A 64 -0.24 12.65 -1.40
C ASN A 64 -1.63 12.27 -1.94
N ALA A 65 -2.40 11.47 -1.21
CA ALA A 65 -3.77 11.08 -1.59
C ALA A 65 -4.66 12.28 -1.95
N GLN A 66 -4.63 13.34 -1.12
CA GLN A 66 -5.46 14.53 -1.32
C GLN A 66 -5.16 15.24 -2.66
N GLU A 67 -3.89 15.28 -3.05
CA GLU A 67 -3.46 15.87 -4.32
C GLU A 67 -3.98 15.05 -5.51
N ILE A 68 -3.87 13.72 -5.43
CA ILE A 68 -4.36 12.80 -6.46
C ILE A 68 -5.87 12.91 -6.59
N ALA A 69 -6.59 12.83 -5.46
CA ALA A 69 -8.05 12.96 -5.40
C ALA A 69 -8.53 14.29 -6.01
N SER A 70 -7.87 15.41 -5.70
CA SER A 70 -8.24 16.73 -6.22
C SER A 70 -8.13 16.82 -7.75
N LYS A 71 -7.14 16.15 -8.34
CA LYS A 71 -6.97 16.08 -9.81
C LYS A 71 -8.02 15.19 -10.48
N LEU A 72 -8.45 14.13 -9.80
CA LEU A 72 -9.44 13.18 -10.31
C LEU A 72 -10.88 13.63 -10.11
N ALA A 73 -11.18 14.37 -9.05
CA ALA A 73 -12.52 14.87 -8.74
C ALA A 73 -13.12 15.78 -9.83
N GLN A 74 -12.29 16.33 -10.73
CA GLN A 74 -12.74 17.09 -11.90
C GLN A 74 -13.35 16.21 -12.99
N ARG A 75 -13.10 14.89 -12.95
CA ARG A 75 -13.41 13.91 -14.00
C ARG A 75 -14.18 12.69 -13.49
N HIS A 76 -14.06 12.38 -12.19
CA HIS A 76 -14.65 11.22 -11.54
C HIS A 76 -15.50 11.62 -10.33
N SER A 77 -16.59 10.90 -10.11
CA SER A 77 -17.38 11.01 -8.88
C SER A 77 -16.77 10.11 -7.81
N LEU A 78 -15.80 10.63 -7.06
CA LEU A 78 -15.16 9.89 -5.97
C LEU A 78 -16.14 9.74 -4.80
N VAL A 79 -16.44 8.50 -4.40
CA VAL A 79 -17.34 8.19 -3.28
C VAL A 79 -16.67 8.49 -1.95
N SER A 80 -15.36 8.26 -1.87
CA SER A 80 -14.56 8.53 -0.69
C SER A 80 -13.30 9.32 -1.07
N GLN A 81 -12.87 10.22 -0.20
CA GLN A 81 -11.54 10.85 -0.32
C GLN A 81 -10.41 9.90 0.12
N VAL A 82 -10.68 8.59 0.19
CA VAL A 82 -9.77 7.59 0.71
C VAL A 82 -8.81 7.15 -0.40
N SER A 83 -7.54 7.07 0.00
CA SER A 83 -6.34 6.92 -0.83
C SER A 83 -6.43 5.92 -1.98
N ALA A 84 -6.99 4.73 -1.75
CA ALA A 84 -6.96 3.65 -2.72
C ALA A 84 -8.02 3.77 -3.83
N GLU A 85 -9.17 4.44 -3.61
CA GLU A 85 -10.14 4.70 -4.69
C GLU A 85 -9.54 5.62 -5.76
N SER A 86 -8.80 6.63 -5.33
CA SER A 86 -8.10 7.54 -6.26
C SER A 86 -7.02 6.82 -7.07
N LEU A 87 -6.38 5.78 -6.53
CA LEU A 87 -5.36 5.01 -7.25
C LEU A 87 -5.93 4.21 -8.40
N VAL A 88 -7.08 3.55 -8.22
CA VAL A 88 -7.66 2.72 -9.29
C VAL A 88 -8.08 3.58 -10.48
N TYR A 89 -8.66 4.76 -10.23
CA TYR A 89 -8.99 5.73 -11.29
C TYR A 89 -7.74 6.33 -11.95
N LEU A 90 -6.71 6.66 -11.17
CA LEU A 90 -5.43 7.12 -11.73
C LEU A 90 -4.86 6.09 -12.71
N MET A 91 -4.86 4.81 -12.36
CA MET A 91 -4.42 3.72 -13.24
C MET A 91 -5.35 3.53 -14.45
N GLY A 92 -6.66 3.70 -14.26
CA GLY A 92 -7.66 3.63 -15.32
C GLY A 92 -7.41 4.64 -16.43
N GLU A 93 -7.03 5.88 -16.08
CA GLU A 93 -6.75 6.97 -17.03
C GLU A 93 -5.42 6.84 -17.79
N LEU A 94 -4.47 6.06 -17.27
CA LEU A 94 -3.17 5.88 -17.92
C LEU A 94 -3.27 4.99 -19.16
N PRO A 95 -2.52 5.28 -20.24
CA PRO A 95 -2.49 4.44 -21.43
C PRO A 95 -1.67 3.17 -21.19
N GLY A 96 -1.83 2.19 -22.09
CA GLY A 96 -1.02 0.98 -22.09
C GLY A 96 -1.66 -0.22 -21.39
N ASN A 97 -0.87 -1.28 -21.24
CA ASN A 97 -1.28 -2.50 -20.52
C ASN A 97 -1.28 -2.29 -18.99
N LEU A 98 -1.72 -3.29 -18.21
CA LEU A 98 -1.82 -3.13 -16.75
C LEU A 98 -0.48 -2.82 -16.09
N GLU A 99 0.61 -3.43 -16.55
CA GLU A 99 1.95 -3.14 -16.02
C GLU A 99 2.33 -1.68 -16.24
N GLU A 100 2.13 -1.16 -17.45
CA GLU A 100 2.42 0.23 -17.82
C GLU A 100 1.57 1.21 -17.03
N LYS A 101 0.27 0.93 -16.86
CA LYS A 101 -0.65 1.70 -16.03
C LYS A 101 -0.21 1.75 -14.57
N VAL A 102 0.09 0.59 -13.98
CA VAL A 102 0.56 0.54 -12.59
C VAL A 102 1.86 1.31 -12.45
N ARG A 103 2.85 1.06 -13.32
CA ARG A 103 4.15 1.74 -13.30
C ARG A 103 3.99 3.26 -13.38
N GLY A 104 3.20 3.77 -14.32
CA GLY A 104 2.96 5.20 -14.48
C GLY A 104 2.27 5.81 -13.25
N ALA A 105 1.34 5.10 -12.62
CA ALA A 105 0.74 5.56 -11.37
C ALA A 105 1.79 5.63 -10.25
N LEU A 106 2.67 4.63 -10.14
CA LEU A 106 3.70 4.59 -9.11
C LEU A 106 4.73 5.73 -9.22
N GLU A 107 4.90 6.36 -10.39
CA GLU A 107 5.81 7.51 -10.56
C GLU A 107 5.34 8.77 -9.82
N VAL A 108 4.04 8.91 -9.58
CA VAL A 108 3.45 10.09 -8.92
C VAL A 108 2.96 9.81 -7.50
N VAL A 109 2.91 8.55 -7.09
CA VAL A 109 2.43 8.16 -5.77
C VAL A 109 3.54 8.30 -4.73
N ASP A 110 3.26 9.05 -3.65
CA ASP A 110 4.11 9.18 -2.48
C ASP A 110 3.44 8.49 -1.29
N GLY A 111 4.06 7.44 -0.76
CA GLY A 111 3.46 6.63 0.28
C GLY A 111 4.26 5.38 0.60
N ASP A 112 3.77 4.64 1.58
CA ASP A 112 4.24 3.31 1.92
C ASP A 112 3.11 2.32 1.66
N TYR A 113 3.37 1.26 0.89
CA TYR A 113 2.29 0.40 0.39
C TYR A 113 2.75 -0.97 -0.11
N ALA A 114 1.83 -1.92 -0.01
CA ALA A 114 1.74 -3.09 -0.86
C ALA A 114 0.37 -3.06 -1.55
N LEU A 115 0.33 -3.22 -2.87
CA LEU A 115 -0.92 -3.20 -3.63
C LEU A 115 -0.97 -4.32 -4.65
N ALA A 116 -2.19 -4.70 -5.03
CA ALA A 116 -2.43 -5.63 -6.11
C ALA A 116 -3.59 -5.15 -6.97
N VAL A 117 -3.36 -5.11 -8.27
CA VAL A 117 -4.34 -4.68 -9.28
C VAL A 117 -4.60 -5.84 -10.21
N SER A 118 -5.87 -6.16 -10.46
CA SER A 118 -6.29 -7.16 -11.42
C SER A 118 -7.01 -6.50 -12.58
N SER A 119 -6.65 -6.89 -13.81
CA SER A 119 -7.44 -6.70 -15.02
C SER A 119 -8.10 -8.04 -15.42
N ALA A 120 -8.68 -8.13 -16.62
CA ALA A 120 -9.26 -9.37 -17.15
C ALA A 120 -8.22 -10.49 -17.35
N ASP A 121 -7.01 -10.16 -17.78
CA ASP A 121 -5.99 -11.10 -18.28
C ASP A 121 -4.77 -11.26 -17.35
N GLN A 122 -4.48 -10.25 -16.53
CA GLN A 122 -3.28 -10.23 -15.68
C GLN A 122 -3.58 -9.64 -14.30
N MET A 123 -2.64 -9.83 -13.40
CA MET A 123 -2.62 -9.19 -12.09
C MET A 123 -1.22 -8.65 -11.83
N VAL A 124 -1.12 -7.40 -11.40
CA VAL A 124 0.14 -6.74 -11.06
C VAL A 124 0.15 -6.42 -9.59
N VAL A 125 1.13 -6.95 -8.89
CA VAL A 125 1.37 -6.74 -7.47
C VAL A 125 2.58 -5.83 -7.32
N ALA A 126 2.48 -4.76 -6.55
CA ALA A 126 3.56 -3.79 -6.36
C ALA A 126 3.90 -3.62 -4.87
N ARG A 127 5.20 -3.46 -4.61
CA ARG A 127 5.73 -3.14 -3.29
C ARG A 127 6.47 -1.81 -3.34
N ASP A 128 6.25 -0.95 -2.33
CA ASP A 128 6.87 0.37 -2.25
C ASP A 128 8.40 0.32 -2.28
N ALA A 129 9.03 1.46 -2.59
CA ALA A 129 10.46 1.58 -2.82
C ALA A 129 11.35 1.15 -1.63
N LEU A 130 10.85 1.29 -0.39
CA LEU A 130 11.54 0.87 0.83
C LEU A 130 11.12 -0.52 1.31
N GLY A 131 9.99 -1.04 0.81
CA GLY A 131 9.45 -2.34 1.18
C GLY A 131 8.95 -2.37 2.63
N THR A 132 8.26 -1.32 3.05
CA THR A 132 7.77 -1.18 4.43
C THR A 132 6.77 -2.28 4.81
N LYS A 133 5.89 -2.66 3.87
CA LYS A 133 4.93 -3.75 4.02
C LYS A 133 5.52 -5.05 3.50
N PRO A 134 5.39 -6.20 4.22
CA PRO A 134 5.85 -7.48 3.72
C PRO A 134 4.96 -7.97 2.57
N LEU A 135 5.57 -8.63 1.58
CA LEU A 135 4.84 -9.20 0.45
C LEU A 135 5.56 -10.42 -0.11
N TYR A 136 4.81 -11.47 -0.35
CA TYR A 136 5.32 -12.77 -0.76
C TYR A 136 4.47 -13.35 -1.88
N PHE A 137 5.07 -14.20 -2.70
CA PHE A 137 4.38 -14.95 -3.72
C PHE A 137 4.86 -16.39 -3.79
N SER A 138 4.07 -17.25 -4.42
CA SER A 138 4.45 -18.62 -4.76
C SER A 138 3.69 -19.08 -5.98
N GLU A 139 4.28 -20.05 -6.66
CA GLU A 139 3.70 -20.75 -7.81
C GLU A 139 3.68 -22.25 -7.50
N ALA A 140 2.51 -22.89 -7.55
CA ALA A 140 2.36 -24.32 -7.31
C ALA A 140 1.09 -24.87 -7.96
N ASN A 141 1.16 -26.05 -8.60
CA ASN A 141 -0.01 -26.79 -9.11
C ASN A 141 -1.00 -25.92 -9.90
N GLU A 142 -0.48 -25.13 -10.86
CA GLU A 142 -1.25 -24.17 -11.69
C GLU A 142 -1.85 -22.96 -10.93
N LEU A 143 -1.63 -22.87 -9.62
CA LEU A 143 -2.03 -21.73 -8.80
C LEU A 143 -0.85 -20.78 -8.61
N LEU A 144 -1.08 -19.52 -8.96
CA LEU A 144 -0.20 -18.40 -8.60
C LEU A 144 -0.88 -17.63 -7.47
N ALA A 145 -0.18 -17.39 -6.38
CA ALA A 145 -0.73 -16.64 -5.25
C ALA A 145 0.28 -15.70 -4.63
N PHE A 146 -0.23 -14.64 -3.99
CA PHE A 146 0.54 -13.71 -3.19
C PHE A 146 -0.17 -13.44 -1.86
N ALA A 147 0.60 -13.02 -0.87
CA ALA A 147 0.08 -12.62 0.43
C ALA A 147 1.08 -11.71 1.16
N SER A 148 0.57 -10.84 2.04
CA SER A 148 1.41 -10.09 2.99
C SER A 148 1.99 -10.97 4.11
N ASN A 149 1.48 -12.20 4.27
CA ASN A 149 1.95 -13.18 5.26
C ASN A 149 2.22 -14.55 4.61
N LYS A 150 3.45 -15.05 4.74
CA LYS A 150 3.86 -16.37 4.19
C LYS A 150 3.00 -17.53 4.67
N LYS A 151 2.48 -17.47 5.90
CA LYS A 151 1.67 -18.55 6.48
C LYS A 151 0.39 -18.80 5.67
N ALA A 152 -0.18 -17.77 5.06
CA ALA A 152 -1.36 -17.91 4.21
C ALA A 152 -1.04 -18.76 2.96
N LEU A 153 0.14 -18.58 2.36
CA LEU A 153 0.57 -19.36 1.20
C LEU A 153 0.89 -20.82 1.60
N TRP A 154 1.55 -21.04 2.74
CA TRP A 154 1.78 -22.39 3.25
C TRP A 154 0.49 -23.17 3.52
N GLN A 155 -0.56 -22.50 4.01
CA GLN A 155 -1.87 -23.13 4.20
C GLN A 155 -2.54 -23.56 2.88
N LEU A 156 -2.14 -22.98 1.74
CA LEU A 156 -2.55 -23.40 0.40
C LEU A 156 -1.69 -24.56 -0.15
N GLY A 157 -0.77 -25.11 0.64
CA GLY A 157 0.16 -26.17 0.21
C GLY A 157 1.28 -25.65 -0.70
N MET A 158 1.60 -24.36 -0.61
CA MET A 158 2.66 -23.74 -1.42
C MET A 158 3.98 -23.70 -0.65
N ASP A 159 4.89 -24.61 -0.94
CA ASP A 159 6.15 -24.73 -0.18
C ASP A 159 7.22 -23.70 -0.60
N ASN A 160 7.24 -23.29 -1.88
CA ASN A 160 8.26 -22.39 -2.43
C ASN A 160 7.85 -20.91 -2.35
N VAL A 161 7.76 -20.38 -1.13
CA VAL A 161 7.36 -18.99 -0.89
C VAL A 161 8.53 -18.01 -1.02
N MET A 162 8.47 -17.13 -2.02
CA MET A 162 9.48 -16.13 -2.33
C MET A 162 9.04 -14.72 -1.91
N PRO A 163 9.93 -13.88 -1.35
CA PRO A 163 9.63 -12.47 -1.09
C PRO A 163 9.65 -11.63 -2.37
N ILE A 164 8.69 -10.73 -2.52
CA ILE A 164 8.76 -9.65 -3.50
C ILE A 164 9.69 -8.58 -2.94
N ARG A 165 10.73 -8.18 -3.68
CA ARG A 165 11.68 -7.17 -3.23
C ARG A 165 11.06 -5.77 -3.19
N ALA A 166 11.65 -4.87 -2.40
CA ALA A 166 11.25 -3.47 -2.40
C ALA A 166 11.36 -2.86 -3.81
N GLY A 167 10.45 -1.94 -4.15
CA GLY A 167 10.42 -1.25 -5.44
C GLY A 167 10.26 -2.18 -6.65
N THR A 168 9.58 -3.31 -6.49
CA THR A 168 9.41 -4.35 -7.53
C THR A 168 7.92 -4.55 -7.86
N LEU A 169 7.63 -4.78 -9.15
CA LEU A 169 6.37 -5.32 -9.64
C LEU A 169 6.50 -6.84 -9.79
N ALA A 170 5.50 -7.59 -9.34
CA ALA A 170 5.30 -8.99 -9.68
C ALA A 170 4.07 -9.09 -10.59
N ILE A 171 4.26 -9.55 -11.81
CA ILE A 171 3.22 -9.67 -12.84
C ILE A 171 2.81 -11.13 -12.93
N PHE A 172 1.56 -11.41 -12.58
CA PHE A 172 0.93 -12.72 -12.58
C PHE A 172 0.07 -12.85 -13.83
N ASN A 173 0.34 -13.86 -14.64
CA ASN A 173 -0.43 -14.17 -15.85
C ASN A 173 -0.38 -15.69 -16.14
N GLY A 174 -0.90 -16.12 -17.28
CA GLY A 174 -0.92 -17.54 -17.65
C GLY A 174 0.47 -18.19 -17.85
N GLU A 175 1.55 -17.40 -17.92
CA GLU A 175 2.92 -17.88 -18.07
C GLU A 175 3.67 -18.04 -16.73
N GLY A 176 3.07 -17.61 -15.61
CA GLY A 176 3.68 -17.61 -14.27
C GLY A 176 3.82 -16.22 -13.67
N VAL A 177 4.82 -16.01 -12.80
CA VAL A 177 5.12 -14.72 -12.19
C VAL A 177 6.42 -14.12 -12.71
N GLN A 178 6.33 -12.92 -13.29
CA GLN A 178 7.48 -12.15 -13.74
C GLN A 178 7.79 -11.01 -12.77
N LEU A 179 9.04 -10.91 -12.30
CA LEU A 179 9.49 -9.81 -11.43
C LEU A 179 10.18 -8.72 -12.24
N LYS A 180 9.74 -7.48 -12.10
CA LYS A 180 10.32 -6.31 -12.77
C LYS A 180 10.57 -5.17 -11.79
N GLU A 181 11.69 -4.48 -11.92
CA GLU A 181 11.97 -3.30 -11.11
C GLU A 181 10.99 -2.16 -11.46
N ALA A 182 10.45 -1.48 -10.45
CA ALA A 182 9.42 -0.44 -10.56
C ALA A 182 9.93 0.92 -10.10
N LEU A 183 10.49 0.96 -8.89
CA LEU A 183 10.83 2.17 -8.16
C LEU A 183 12.21 2.02 -7.51
N PRO A 184 13.29 2.01 -8.31
CA PRO A 184 14.62 1.93 -7.73
C PRO A 184 14.90 3.17 -6.89
N ILE A 185 15.23 2.98 -5.61
CA ILE A 185 15.86 4.05 -4.82
C ILE A 185 17.26 4.27 -5.38
N ARG A 186 17.38 5.27 -6.26
CA ARG A 186 18.66 5.67 -6.82
C ARG A 186 19.32 6.63 -5.86
N ARG A 187 20.54 6.32 -5.41
CA ARG A 187 21.39 7.29 -4.71
C ARG A 187 21.76 8.39 -5.71
N GLY A 188 21.14 9.55 -5.57
CA GLY A 188 21.53 10.76 -6.29
C GLY A 188 22.92 11.24 -5.82
N LYS A 189 23.59 12.04 -6.65
CA LYS A 189 24.78 12.79 -6.21
C LYS A 189 24.33 13.91 -5.29
N VAL A 190 24.50 13.74 -3.98
CA VAL A 190 24.29 14.82 -3.01
C VAL A 190 25.55 15.69 -2.98
N LYS A 191 25.40 16.99 -3.21
CA LYS A 191 26.48 17.97 -3.06
C LYS A 191 26.19 18.79 -1.81
N ILE A 192 27.07 18.68 -0.82
CA ILE A 192 27.01 19.43 0.44
C ILE A 192 28.30 20.24 0.54
N LYS A 193 28.20 21.54 0.83
CA LYS A 193 29.33 22.46 0.97
C LYS A 193 29.99 22.34 2.33
N ASP A 194 29.18 22.30 3.39
CA ASP A 194 29.64 22.22 4.78
C ASP A 194 28.64 21.51 5.69
N MET A 195 29.01 21.36 6.97
CA MET A 195 28.17 20.66 7.95
C MET A 195 26.87 21.41 8.28
N SER A 196 26.85 22.75 8.16
CA SER A 196 25.63 23.53 8.41
C SER A 196 24.58 23.21 7.36
N GLU A 197 24.96 23.22 6.08
CA GLU A 197 24.06 22.85 4.98
C GLU A 197 23.59 21.40 5.11
N ALA A 198 24.45 20.49 5.59
CA ALA A 198 24.07 19.11 5.86
C ALA A 198 22.95 18.99 6.92
N VAL A 199 23.09 19.74 8.02
CA VAL A 199 22.13 19.74 9.12
C VAL A 199 20.80 20.36 8.69
N ASP A 200 20.84 21.48 7.96
CA ASP A 200 19.64 22.15 7.46
C ASP A 200 18.86 21.23 6.50
N CYS A 201 19.55 20.63 5.52
CA CYS A 201 18.93 19.67 4.59
C CYS A 201 18.34 18.45 5.31
N TYR A 202 19.03 17.92 6.32
CA TYR A 202 18.53 16.80 7.11
C TYR A 202 17.29 17.19 7.93
N GLN A 203 17.32 18.35 8.59
CA GLN A 203 16.20 18.88 9.36
C GLN A 203 14.96 19.11 8.47
N GLU A 204 15.13 19.72 7.31
CA GLU A 204 14.04 19.90 6.34
C GLU A 204 13.46 18.55 5.89
N ALA A 205 14.32 17.59 5.56
CA ALA A 205 13.90 16.27 5.10
C ALA A 205 13.10 15.51 6.17
N ILE A 206 13.59 15.47 7.42
CA ILE A 206 12.91 14.76 8.51
C ILE A 206 11.61 15.45 8.92
N CYS A 207 11.58 16.78 9.02
CA CYS A 207 10.37 17.53 9.32
C CYS A 207 9.30 17.35 8.24
N SER A 208 9.72 17.39 6.96
CA SER A 208 8.83 17.10 5.83
C SER A 208 8.28 15.68 5.89
N ALA A 209 9.12 14.68 6.17
CA ALA A 209 8.71 13.28 6.30
C ALA A 209 7.71 13.04 7.45
N VAL A 210 7.89 13.70 8.60
CA VAL A 210 6.93 13.65 9.72
C VAL A 210 5.64 14.36 9.33
N LYS A 211 5.70 15.58 8.79
CA LYS A 211 4.52 16.35 8.37
C LYS A 211 3.64 15.57 7.38
N LYS A 212 4.26 14.88 6.41
CA LYS A 212 3.56 14.01 5.45
C LYS A 212 2.75 12.88 6.10
N ARG A 213 3.20 12.36 7.24
CA ARG A 213 2.53 11.29 8.00
C ARG A 213 1.44 11.81 8.93
N LEU A 214 1.32 13.13 9.06
CA LEU A 214 0.34 13.80 9.92
C LEU A 214 -0.84 14.40 9.14
N SER A 215 -0.82 14.35 7.80
CA SER A 215 -1.81 15.06 6.96
C SER A 215 -3.24 14.55 7.10
N ASN A 216 -3.43 13.28 7.46
CA ASN A 216 -4.73 12.61 7.48
C ASN A 216 -5.03 11.95 8.85
N VAL A 217 -4.50 12.49 9.94
CA VAL A 217 -4.69 11.92 11.28
C VAL A 217 -5.15 12.99 12.27
N ASP A 218 -6.18 12.67 13.06
CA ASP A 218 -6.68 13.56 14.13
C ASP A 218 -5.96 13.28 15.46
N LYS A 219 -5.45 12.06 15.62
CA LYS A 219 -4.73 11.60 16.82
C LYS A 219 -3.50 10.80 16.42
N VAL A 220 -2.42 10.95 17.18
CA VAL A 220 -1.16 10.28 16.92
C VAL A 220 -0.44 9.95 18.22
N ALA A 221 0.25 8.82 18.25
CA ALA A 221 1.12 8.44 19.37
C ALA A 221 2.53 8.17 18.84
N VAL A 222 3.54 8.44 19.68
CA VAL A 222 4.94 8.15 19.36
C VAL A 222 5.48 7.08 20.29
N LEU A 223 6.12 6.07 19.69
CA LEU A 223 6.85 5.04 20.44
C LEU A 223 8.21 5.60 20.88
N LEU A 224 8.39 5.73 22.18
CA LEU A 224 9.62 6.27 22.78
C LEU A 224 10.53 5.14 23.26
N SER A 225 11.75 5.07 22.72
CA SER A 225 12.79 4.11 23.14
C SER A 225 13.90 4.76 23.97
N ARG A 226 13.84 6.07 24.19
CA ARG A 226 14.90 6.94 24.75
C ARG A 226 16.12 7.12 23.83
N GLY A 227 16.12 6.51 22.65
CA GLY A 227 17.13 6.74 21.62
C GLY A 227 16.93 8.07 20.90
N VAL A 228 18.02 8.59 20.30
CA VAL A 228 18.02 9.89 19.60
C VAL A 228 16.93 9.97 18.53
N ASP A 229 16.71 8.90 17.77
CA ASP A 229 15.73 8.86 16.70
C ASP A 229 14.30 9.07 17.23
N SER A 230 13.90 8.29 18.24
CA SER A 230 12.56 8.38 18.82
C SER A 230 12.33 9.72 19.53
N CYS A 231 13.35 10.27 20.19
CA CYS A 231 13.28 11.57 20.83
C CYS A 231 13.17 12.71 19.82
N LEU A 232 13.88 12.62 18.69
CA LEU A 232 13.81 13.59 17.61
C LEU A 232 12.42 13.60 16.96
N ILE A 233 11.86 12.43 16.63
CA ILE A 233 10.49 12.32 16.10
C ILE A 233 9.47 12.88 17.10
N ALA A 234 9.60 12.55 18.39
CA ALA A 234 8.71 13.09 19.42
C ALA A 234 8.79 14.61 19.54
N LYS A 235 9.99 15.18 19.45
CA LYS A 235 10.19 16.63 19.48
C LYS A 235 9.57 17.32 18.27
N ILE A 236 9.81 16.78 17.07
CA ILE A 236 9.21 17.32 15.83
C ILE A 236 7.69 17.25 15.92
N LEU A 237 7.15 16.13 16.40
CA LEU A 237 5.71 15.98 16.55
C LEU A 237 5.12 17.00 17.53
N HIS A 238 5.74 17.17 18.70
CA HIS A 238 5.34 18.17 19.69
C HIS A 238 5.26 19.58 19.08
N ASP A 239 6.17 19.91 18.16
CA ASP A 239 6.20 21.23 17.53
C ASP A 239 5.16 21.39 16.41
N LEU A 240 4.87 20.31 15.67
CA LEU A 240 3.97 20.35 14.51
C LEU A 240 2.49 20.14 14.88
N ALA A 241 2.20 19.28 15.85
CA ALA A 241 0.83 18.86 16.14
C ALA A 241 -0.12 20.01 16.58
N PRO A 242 0.29 20.97 17.44
CA PRO A 242 -0.59 22.07 17.84
C PRO A 242 -1.06 22.93 16.66
N GLY A 243 -0.18 23.17 15.68
CA GLY A 243 -0.51 23.97 14.49
C GLY A 243 -1.40 23.23 13.48
N ALA A 244 -1.49 21.91 13.57
CA ALA A 244 -2.31 21.07 12.70
C ALA A 244 -3.63 20.60 13.36
N GLY A 245 -3.87 20.96 14.63
CA GLY A 245 -5.05 20.52 15.37
C GLY A 245 -5.04 19.03 15.74
N ILE A 246 -3.86 18.41 15.81
CA ILE A 246 -3.68 16.98 16.04
C ILE A 246 -3.47 16.73 17.54
N GLU A 247 -4.19 15.76 18.10
CA GLU A 247 -4.01 15.30 19.47
C GLU A 247 -2.81 14.33 19.56
N VAL A 248 -1.88 14.58 20.48
CA VAL A 248 -0.67 13.75 20.73
C VAL A 248 -0.76 13.04 22.07
#